data_AF-A0A8T9Q4Y2-F1
#
_entry.id   AF-A0A8T9Q4Y2-F1
#
_cell.length_a   1.000
_cell.length_b   1.000
_cell.length_c   1.000
_cell.angle_alpha   90.00
_cell.angle_beta   90.00
_cell.angle_gamma   90.00
#
_symmetry.space_group_name_H-M   'P 1'
#
loop_
_entity.id
_entity.type
_entity.pdbx_description
1 polymer ?
#
loop_
_entity_poly.entity_id
_entity_poly.type
_entity_poly.pdbx_seq_one_letter_code
_entity_poly.pdbx_strand_id
1 'polypeptide(L)'
;MDVPSEPLMLVLLGCFGVSVLLGHTRLSARIWTHPLVIIMGLALLWSTVSMLFSVDTMKSVKYLLAKTWYIVPFVFVTASIVQRPADVWRLAAFYVVGATITVVYTTLRHSTKGLSFDSINWAIQPFYINHVIYAVVQALLVPYAFYAAKDSQGLKRLLWRIALVVLVFGVLFSYTRASIISLPIAGLFYLALRLRLTRLILGPGLLPPRLGPYISCTRTTTCCTPRTLRRRSSTATTSRST
;
A
#
# COMPACT_ATOMS: atom_id res chain seq x y z
N MET A 1 2.44 1.97 27.33
CA MET A 1 1.21 2.77 27.24
C MET A 1 1.42 3.71 26.06
N ASP A 2 1.06 3.27 24.85
CA ASP A 2 1.09 4.11 23.65
C ASP A 2 -0.16 5.00 23.66
N VAL A 3 -0.13 6.01 24.55
CA VAL A 3 -1.26 6.88 24.87
C VAL A 3 -1.86 7.66 23.68
N PRO A 4 -1.20 7.91 22.53
CA PRO A 4 -1.87 8.61 21.43
C PRO A 4 -2.65 7.72 20.47
N SER A 5 -2.35 6.42 20.34
CA SER A 5 -2.98 5.59 19.30
C SER A 5 -4.33 5.02 19.72
N GLU A 6 -4.48 4.61 20.97
CA GLU A 6 -5.73 4.02 21.49
C GLU A 6 -6.95 4.97 21.40
N PRO A 7 -6.88 6.22 21.91
CA PRO A 7 -8.02 7.13 21.84
C PRO A 7 -8.36 7.52 20.40
N LEU A 8 -7.34 7.69 19.54
CA LEU A 8 -7.56 8.03 18.14
C LEU A 8 -8.31 6.92 17.40
N MET A 9 -7.93 5.66 17.63
CA MET A 9 -8.59 4.50 17.01
C MET A 9 -10.03 4.32 17.48
N LEU A 10 -10.31 4.59 18.76
CA LEU A 10 -11.67 4.61 19.29
C LEU A 10 -12.53 5.71 18.65
N VAL A 11 -11.98 6.91 18.46
CA VAL A 11 -12.67 8.01 17.76
C VAL A 11 -12.95 7.64 16.31
N LEU A 12 -11.98 7.05 15.60
CA LEU A 12 -12.17 6.59 14.22
C LEU A 12 -13.25 5.51 14.13
N LEU A 13 -13.25 4.55 15.05
CA LEU A 13 -14.28 3.52 15.13
C LEU A 13 -15.66 4.14 15.37
N GLY A 14 -15.78 5.10 16.29
CA GLY A 14 -17.01 5.82 16.58
C GLY A 14 -17.52 6.60 15.37
N CYS A 15 -16.65 7.37 14.70
CA CYS A 15 -16.98 8.12 13.50
C CYS A 15 -17.42 7.21 12.35
N PHE A 16 -16.75 6.07 12.18
CA PHE A 16 -17.16 5.05 11.21
C PHE A 16 -18.53 4.45 11.57
N GLY A 17 -18.76 4.10 12.84
CA GLY A 17 -20.05 3.57 13.30
C GLY A 17 -21.20 4.55 13.05
N VAL A 18 -20.99 5.84 13.34
CA VAL A 18 -21.94 6.92 13.02
C VAL A 18 -22.16 7.00 11.51
N SER A 19 -21.10 6.99 10.70
CA SER A 19 -21.21 7.04 9.23
C SER A 19 -21.99 5.86 8.63
N VAL A 20 -21.84 4.66 9.21
CA VAL A 20 -22.62 3.47 8.86
C VAL A 20 -24.08 3.65 9.25
N LEU A 21 -24.35 4.14 10.47
CA LEU A 21 -25.72 4.35 10.98
C LEU A 21 -26.49 5.41 10.17
N LEU A 22 -25.80 6.44 9.68
CA LEU A 22 -26.33 7.45 8.76
C LEU A 22 -26.52 6.94 7.33
N GLY A 23 -26.14 5.70 7.01
CA GLY A 23 -26.32 5.11 5.68
C GLY A 23 -25.40 5.69 4.59
N HIS A 24 -24.39 6.47 4.96
CA HIS A 24 -23.46 7.11 4.01
C HIS A 24 -22.38 6.14 3.50
N THR A 25 -22.31 4.92 4.04
CA THR A 25 -21.29 3.95 3.66
C THR A 25 -21.68 3.17 2.40
N ARG A 26 -20.99 3.47 1.30
CA ARG A 26 -21.00 2.66 0.07
C ARG A 26 -20.08 1.44 0.17
N LEU A 27 -20.18 0.68 1.26
CA LEU A 27 -19.41 -0.54 1.42
C LEU A 27 -20.00 -1.61 0.50
N SER A 28 -19.35 -1.83 -0.64
CA SER A 28 -19.71 -2.95 -1.51
C SER A 28 -19.46 -4.27 -0.77
N ALA A 29 -20.40 -5.21 -0.87
CA ALA A 29 -20.25 -6.57 -0.34
C ALA A 29 -18.95 -7.28 -0.82
N ARG A 30 -18.35 -6.77 -1.91
CA ARG A 30 -17.06 -7.20 -2.44
C ARG A 30 -15.87 -7.04 -1.47
N ILE A 31 -15.97 -6.15 -0.48
CA ILE A 31 -14.89 -5.98 0.52
C ILE A 31 -14.76 -7.23 1.40
N TRP A 32 -15.88 -7.86 1.75
CA TRP A 32 -15.92 -9.06 2.60
C TRP A 32 -15.29 -10.29 1.94
N THR A 33 -15.28 -10.35 0.60
CA THR A 33 -14.65 -11.45 -0.14
C THR A 33 -13.17 -11.22 -0.41
N HIS A 34 -12.59 -10.09 0.01
CA HIS A 34 -11.18 -9.82 -0.21
C HIS A 34 -10.31 -10.72 0.70
N PRO A 35 -9.33 -11.46 0.16
CA PRO A 35 -8.55 -12.44 0.94
C PRO A 35 -7.84 -11.83 2.14
N LEU A 36 -7.43 -10.56 2.02
CA LEU A 36 -6.80 -9.81 3.11
C LEU A 36 -7.74 -9.58 4.30
N VAL A 37 -9.02 -9.29 4.04
CA VAL A 37 -10.06 -9.14 5.09
C VAL A 37 -10.35 -10.49 5.73
N ILE A 38 -10.41 -11.55 4.92
CA ILE A 38 -10.63 -12.93 5.40
C ILE A 38 -9.48 -13.39 6.31
N ILE A 39 -8.23 -13.19 5.91
CA ILE A 39 -7.06 -13.56 6.72
C ILE A 39 -7.07 -12.80 8.05
N MET A 40 -7.38 -11.50 8.02
CA MET A 40 -7.46 -10.69 9.23
C MET A 40 -8.61 -11.16 10.15
N GLY A 41 -9.76 -11.51 9.57
CA GLY A 41 -10.90 -12.09 10.27
C GLY A 41 -10.58 -13.46 10.87
N LEU A 42 -9.84 -14.31 10.15
CA LEU A 42 -9.40 -15.61 10.63
C LEU A 42 -8.37 -15.48 11.76
N ALA A 43 -7.46 -14.50 11.67
CA ALA A 43 -6.52 -14.19 12.75
C ALA A 43 -7.24 -13.70 14.01
N LEU A 44 -8.32 -12.93 13.86
CA LEU A 44 -9.20 -12.53 14.97
C LEU A 44 -9.95 -13.74 15.54
N LEU A 45 -10.54 -14.59 14.70
CA LEU A 45 -11.22 -15.82 15.10
C LEU A 45 -10.28 -16.73 15.90
N TRP A 46 -9.05 -16.94 15.42
CA TRP A 46 -8.03 -17.71 16.11
C TRP A 46 -7.65 -17.10 17.46
N SER A 47 -7.58 -15.75 17.53
CA SER A 47 -7.34 -15.04 18.78
C SER A 47 -8.47 -15.26 19.78
N THR A 48 -9.72 -15.33 19.33
CA THR A 48 -10.90 -15.66 20.17
C THR A 48 -10.85 -17.09 20.69
N VAL A 49 -10.50 -18.07 19.84
CA VAL A 49 -10.32 -19.46 20.27
C VAL A 49 -9.22 -19.56 21.33
N SER A 50 -8.09 -18.87 21.10
CA SER A 50 -6.97 -18.83 22.05
C SER A 50 -7.36 -18.19 23.40
N MET A 51 -8.24 -17.19 23.39
CA MET A 51 -8.75 -16.57 24.62
C MET A 51 -9.55 -17.56 25.48
N LEU A 52 -10.33 -18.47 24.87
CA LEU A 52 -11.16 -19.44 25.62
C LEU A 52 -10.32 -20.43 26.45
N PHE A 53 -9.07 -20.68 26.04
CA PHE A 53 -8.14 -21.57 26.76
C PHE A 53 -7.19 -20.82 27.72
N SER A 54 -7.38 -19.52 27.91
CA SER A 54 -6.48 -18.67 28.72
C SER A 54 -6.87 -18.68 30.20
N VAL A 55 -5.89 -18.92 31.08
CA VAL A 55 -6.05 -18.92 32.55
C VAL A 55 -6.47 -17.53 33.07
N ASP A 56 -5.84 -16.45 32.59
CA ASP A 56 -6.17 -15.07 32.94
C ASP A 56 -7.23 -14.48 31.99
N THR A 57 -8.49 -14.90 32.12
CA THR A 57 -9.57 -14.55 31.19
C THR A 57 -9.79 -13.02 31.06
N MET A 58 -9.68 -12.29 32.18
CA MET A 58 -9.91 -10.83 32.21
C MET A 58 -8.88 -10.03 31.38
N LYS A 59 -7.61 -10.45 31.38
CA LYS A 59 -6.55 -9.77 30.60
C LYS A 59 -6.72 -10.08 29.11
N SER A 60 -7.05 -11.32 28.79
CA SER A 60 -7.24 -11.78 27.41
C SER A 60 -8.47 -11.14 26.75
N VAL A 61 -9.56 -10.91 27.50
CA VAL A 61 -10.73 -10.15 27.02
C VAL A 61 -10.34 -8.73 26.63
N LYS A 62 -9.63 -8.02 27.52
CA LYS A 62 -9.18 -6.64 27.23
C LYS A 62 -8.26 -6.58 26.02
N TYR A 63 -7.37 -7.55 25.86
CA TYR A 63 -6.50 -7.66 24.69
C TYR A 63 -7.29 -7.93 23.39
N LEU A 64 -8.29 -8.82 23.43
CA LEU A 64 -9.12 -9.13 22.26
C LEU A 64 -9.98 -7.94 21.83
N LEU A 65 -10.58 -7.25 22.79
CA LEU A 65 -11.29 -5.98 22.56
C LEU A 65 -10.37 -4.96 21.92
N ALA A 66 -9.15 -4.82 22.47
CA ALA A 66 -8.16 -3.94 21.91
C ALA A 66 -7.86 -4.26 20.45
N LYS A 67 -7.52 -5.51 20.17
CA LYS A 67 -7.20 -5.95 18.81
C LYS A 67 -8.37 -5.73 17.83
N THR A 68 -9.60 -5.91 18.28
CA THR A 68 -10.80 -5.70 17.45
C THR A 68 -11.01 -4.23 17.09
N TRP A 69 -10.95 -3.32 18.07
CA TRP A 69 -11.12 -1.88 17.81
C TRP A 69 -9.93 -1.25 17.07
N TYR A 70 -8.80 -1.95 16.95
CA TYR A 70 -7.70 -1.54 16.08
C TYR A 70 -7.91 -2.02 14.64
N ILE A 71 -8.23 -3.30 14.44
CA ILE A 71 -8.32 -3.89 13.10
C ILE A 71 -9.51 -3.35 12.31
N VAL A 72 -10.67 -3.20 12.96
CA VAL A 72 -11.91 -2.75 12.30
C VAL A 72 -11.72 -1.39 11.63
N PRO A 73 -11.36 -0.30 12.33
CA PRO A 73 -11.20 1.00 11.67
C PRO A 73 -10.08 0.97 10.62
N PHE A 74 -8.95 0.27 10.82
CA PHE A 74 -7.92 0.20 9.78
C PHE A 74 -8.43 -0.43 8.48
N VAL A 75 -9.24 -1.49 8.55
CA VAL A 75 -9.79 -2.15 7.36
C VAL A 75 -10.91 -1.30 6.74
N PHE A 76 -11.89 -0.90 7.54
CA PHE A 76 -13.09 -0.25 7.03
C PHE A 76 -12.90 1.23 6.67
N VAL A 77 -12.09 1.98 7.43
CA VAL A 77 -11.75 3.38 7.09
C VAL A 77 -10.87 3.42 5.84
N THR A 78 -9.91 2.50 5.70
CA THR A 78 -9.12 2.43 4.46
C THR A 78 -10.00 2.07 3.27
N ALA A 79 -10.94 1.13 3.44
CA ALA A 79 -11.88 0.76 2.39
C ALA A 79 -12.88 1.86 2.03
N SER A 80 -13.23 2.74 2.97
CA SER A 80 -14.11 3.88 2.70
C SER A 80 -13.40 5.02 1.98
N ILE A 81 -12.11 5.25 2.28
CA ILE A 81 -11.28 6.28 1.65
C ILE A 81 -10.81 5.83 0.25
N VAL A 82 -10.43 4.56 0.09
CA VAL A 82 -9.85 4.03 -1.15
C VAL A 82 -10.93 3.35 -1.99
N GLN A 83 -11.71 4.15 -2.71
CA GLN A 83 -12.75 3.63 -3.60
C GLN A 83 -12.28 3.55 -5.07
N ARG A 84 -11.33 4.40 -5.46
CA ARG A 84 -10.78 4.43 -6.82
C ARG A 84 -9.28 4.18 -6.81
N PRO A 85 -8.71 3.60 -7.89
CA PRO A 85 -7.26 3.41 -7.99
C PRO A 85 -6.47 4.72 -7.91
N ALA A 86 -7.08 5.85 -8.30
CA ALA A 86 -6.47 7.17 -8.17
C ALA A 86 -6.32 7.63 -6.71
N ASP A 87 -7.18 7.18 -5.79
CA ASP A 87 -7.14 7.59 -4.39
C ASP A 87 -5.94 6.96 -3.67
N VAL A 88 -5.50 5.77 -4.08
CA VAL A 88 -4.26 5.14 -3.61
C VAL A 88 -3.06 6.04 -3.88
N TRP A 89 -2.95 6.57 -5.10
CA TRP A 89 -1.84 7.45 -5.48
C TRP A 89 -1.87 8.78 -4.75
N ARG A 90 -3.05 9.32 -4.47
CA ARG A 90 -3.20 10.53 -3.64
C ARG A 90 -2.73 10.28 -2.21
N LEU A 91 -3.19 9.19 -1.59
CA LEU A 91 -2.79 8.81 -0.24
C LEU A 91 -1.29 8.54 -0.15
N ALA A 92 -0.73 7.81 -1.13
CA ALA A 92 0.71 7.60 -1.23
C ALA A 92 1.47 8.92 -1.37
N ALA A 93 0.99 9.87 -2.17
CA ALA A 93 1.61 11.19 -2.30
C ALA A 93 1.62 11.97 -0.98
N PHE A 94 0.51 12.00 -0.24
CA PHE A 94 0.47 12.63 1.08
C PHE A 94 1.46 11.98 2.05
N TYR A 95 1.53 10.64 2.08
CA TYR A 95 2.48 9.92 2.92
C TYR A 95 3.93 10.17 2.52
N VAL A 96 4.25 10.22 1.22
CA VAL A 96 5.61 10.53 0.73
C VAL A 96 6.01 11.95 1.10
N VAL A 97 5.11 12.93 0.97
CA VAL A 97 5.40 14.32 1.37
C VAL A 97 5.68 14.38 2.88
N GLY A 98 4.81 13.78 3.70
CA GLY A 98 5.01 13.72 5.15
C GLY A 98 6.33 13.04 5.53
N ALA A 99 6.63 11.88 4.94
CA ALA A 99 7.88 11.17 5.16
C ALA A 99 9.11 11.97 4.71
N THR A 100 9.02 12.69 3.59
CA THR A 100 10.13 13.55 3.11
C THR A 100 10.43 14.66 4.13
N ILE A 101 9.38 15.29 4.67
CA ILE A 101 9.52 16.33 5.71
C ILE A 101 10.18 15.76 6.97
N THR A 102 9.75 14.58 7.42
CA THR A 102 10.35 13.95 8.60
C THR A 102 11.81 13.56 8.36
N VAL A 103 12.19 13.08 7.17
CA VAL A 103 13.61 12.81 6.82
C VAL A 103 14.44 14.08 6.95
N VAL A 104 13.97 15.17 6.35
CA VAL A 104 14.72 16.45 6.35
C VAL A 104 14.89 16.95 7.77
N TYR A 105 13.82 16.96 8.56
CA TYR A 105 13.86 17.35 9.97
C TYR A 105 14.84 16.47 10.77
N THR A 106 14.72 15.14 10.66
CA THR A 106 15.57 14.20 11.37
C THR A 106 17.02 14.36 10.96
N THR A 107 17.31 14.54 9.67
CA THR A 107 18.69 14.70 9.17
C THR A 107 19.33 15.97 9.72
N LEU A 108 18.63 17.11 9.67
CA LEU A 108 19.11 18.38 10.23
C LEU A 108 19.35 18.29 11.74
N ARG A 109 18.47 17.59 12.46
CA ARG A 109 18.63 17.36 13.89
C ARG A 109 19.78 16.39 14.19
N HIS A 110 19.93 15.36 13.39
CA HIS A 110 20.95 14.32 13.58
C HIS A 110 22.36 14.81 13.26
N SER A 111 22.50 15.75 12.31
CA SER A 111 23.79 16.37 11.98
C SER A 111 24.39 17.15 13.15
N THR A 112 23.57 17.64 14.09
CA THR A 112 24.06 18.30 15.31
C THR A 112 24.80 17.36 16.27
N LYS A 113 24.60 16.04 16.12
CA LYS A 113 25.17 15.00 17.00
C LYS A 113 26.13 14.06 16.30
N GLY A 114 26.69 14.48 15.16
CA GLY A 114 27.72 13.72 14.45
C GLY A 114 27.21 12.44 13.78
N LEU A 115 25.91 12.31 13.54
CA LEU A 115 25.32 11.23 12.73
C LEU A 115 25.65 9.82 13.28
N SER A 116 25.71 9.68 14.60
CA SER A 116 26.05 8.42 15.26
C SER A 116 24.84 7.49 15.43
N PHE A 117 25.07 6.17 15.40
CA PHE A 117 24.00 5.20 15.61
C PHE A 117 23.19 5.46 16.89
N ASP A 118 23.84 5.85 17.98
CA ASP A 118 23.15 6.04 19.26
C ASP A 118 22.23 7.28 19.27
N SER A 119 22.50 8.27 18.42
CA SER A 119 21.74 9.52 18.39
C SER A 119 20.53 9.51 17.44
N ILE A 120 20.37 8.48 16.60
CA ILE A 120 19.26 8.39 15.63
C ILE A 120 17.89 8.33 16.31
N ASN A 121 17.74 7.54 17.38
CA ASN A 121 16.47 7.42 18.12
C ASN A 121 16.05 8.75 18.76
N TRP A 122 17.02 9.60 19.10
CA TRP A 122 16.73 10.95 19.58
C TRP A 122 16.36 11.90 18.44
N ALA A 123 17.00 11.78 17.28
CA ALA A 123 16.78 12.67 16.14
C ALA A 123 15.42 12.46 15.44
N ILE A 124 14.86 11.25 15.50
CA ILE A 124 13.56 10.91 14.89
C ILE A 124 12.35 11.35 15.71
N GLN A 125 12.53 11.63 17.00
CA GLN A 125 11.45 12.15 17.84
C GLN A 125 11.10 13.58 17.40
N PRO A 126 9.82 14.00 17.47
CA PRO A 126 8.68 13.31 18.07
C PRO A 126 7.91 12.38 17.11
N PHE A 127 8.35 12.22 15.86
CA PHE A 127 7.55 11.56 14.81
C PHE A 127 7.56 10.03 14.90
N TYR A 128 8.67 9.44 15.31
CA TYR A 128 8.82 7.99 15.40
C TYR A 128 9.32 7.58 16.77
N ILE A 129 8.79 6.45 17.25
CA ILE A 129 9.17 5.86 18.55
C ILE A 129 10.57 5.25 18.47
N ASN A 130 10.89 4.60 17.34
CA ASN A 130 12.17 3.97 17.11
C ASN A 130 12.63 4.13 15.65
N HIS A 131 13.95 4.02 15.45
CA HIS A 131 14.58 4.14 14.14
C HIS A 131 14.19 3.02 13.18
N VAL A 132 13.70 1.89 13.71
CA VAL A 132 13.19 0.76 12.91
C VAL A 132 11.88 1.10 12.20
N ILE A 133 10.90 1.67 12.90
CA ILE A 133 9.63 2.10 12.30
C ILE A 133 9.91 3.21 11.29
N TYR A 134 10.79 4.17 11.63
CA TYR A 134 11.27 5.20 10.70
C TYR A 134 11.80 4.59 9.40
N ALA A 135 12.70 3.61 9.49
CA ALA A 135 13.29 2.95 8.32
C ALA A 135 12.25 2.18 7.49
N VAL A 136 11.36 1.43 8.15
CA VAL A 136 10.34 0.61 7.48
C VAL A 136 9.34 1.50 6.72
N VAL A 137 8.91 2.62 7.32
CA VAL A 137 8.00 3.56 6.67
C VAL A 137 8.63 4.12 5.39
N GLN A 138 9.90 4.51 5.44
CA GLN A 138 10.59 5.01 4.25
C GLN A 138 10.79 3.93 3.20
N ALA A 139 11.25 2.74 3.60
CA ALA A 139 11.47 1.61 2.69
C ALA A 139 10.16 1.19 1.98
N LEU A 140 9.03 1.23 2.68
CA LEU A 140 7.72 0.93 2.11
C LEU A 140 7.31 1.96 1.04
N LEU A 141 7.69 3.23 1.22
CA LEU A 141 7.33 4.33 0.33
C LEU A 141 8.24 4.46 -0.91
N VAL A 142 9.47 3.92 -0.86
CA VAL A 142 10.41 3.91 -2.00
C VAL A 142 9.81 3.37 -3.31
N PRO A 143 9.16 2.18 -3.36
CA PRO A 143 8.58 1.69 -4.61
C PRO A 143 7.46 2.60 -5.14
N TYR A 144 6.63 3.17 -4.27
CA TYR A 144 5.59 4.11 -4.69
C TYR A 144 6.19 5.38 -5.31
N ALA A 145 7.21 5.95 -4.69
CA ALA A 145 7.91 7.11 -5.24
C ALA A 145 8.59 6.79 -6.59
N PHE A 146 9.18 5.59 -6.72
CA PHE A 146 9.81 5.15 -7.97
C PHE A 146 8.81 5.02 -9.12
N TYR A 147 7.68 4.35 -8.88
CA TYR A 147 6.64 4.19 -9.92
C TYR A 147 5.97 5.53 -10.26
N ALA A 148 5.69 6.38 -9.27
CA ALA A 148 5.14 7.71 -9.52
C ALA A 148 6.10 8.60 -10.33
N ALA A 149 7.42 8.51 -10.09
CA ALA A 149 8.45 9.19 -10.88
C ALA A 149 8.56 8.67 -12.32
N LYS A 150 8.16 7.42 -12.58
CA LYS A 150 8.17 6.86 -13.93
C LYS A 150 6.96 7.30 -14.76
N ASP A 151 5.80 7.40 -14.12
CA ASP A 151 4.53 7.75 -14.77
C ASP A 151 4.37 9.28 -14.97
N SER A 152 4.95 10.08 -14.05
CA SER A 152 4.87 11.54 -14.10
C SER A 152 5.79 12.17 -15.16
N GLN A 153 5.44 13.38 -15.63
CA GLN A 153 6.24 14.20 -16.54
C GLN A 153 6.56 15.59 -15.96
N GLY A 154 7.58 16.26 -16.51
CA GLY A 154 7.96 17.64 -16.16
C GLY A 154 8.36 17.83 -14.69
N LEU A 155 7.88 18.91 -14.07
CA LEU A 155 8.20 19.26 -12.68
C LEU A 155 7.76 18.17 -11.67
N LYS A 156 6.61 17.53 -11.88
CA LYS A 156 6.12 16.46 -11.00
C LYS A 156 7.09 15.28 -10.97
N ARG A 157 7.67 14.92 -12.13
CA ARG A 157 8.70 13.88 -12.22
C ARG A 157 9.94 14.22 -11.42
N LEU A 158 10.38 15.49 -11.48
CA LEU A 158 11.52 15.96 -10.70
C LEU A 158 11.22 15.87 -9.19
N LEU A 159 10.05 16.32 -8.74
CA LEU A 159 9.66 16.25 -7.32
C LEU A 159 9.64 14.81 -6.80
N TRP A 160 9.06 13.87 -7.56
CA TRP A 160 9.07 12.45 -7.17
C TRP A 160 10.47 11.84 -7.16
N ARG A 161 11.37 12.26 -8.05
CA ARG A 161 12.78 11.84 -8.03
C ARG A 161 13.51 12.38 -6.81
N ILE A 162 13.30 13.65 -6.46
CA ILE A 162 13.87 14.25 -5.25
C ILE A 162 13.36 13.50 -4.01
N ALA A 163 12.05 13.28 -3.91
CA ALA A 163 11.46 12.51 -2.82
C ALA A 163 12.02 11.08 -2.74
N LEU A 164 12.21 10.40 -3.87
CA LEU A 164 12.83 9.07 -3.92
C LEU A 164 14.25 9.09 -3.35
N VAL A 165 15.08 10.07 -3.74
CA VAL A 165 16.45 10.20 -3.23
C VAL A 165 16.43 10.47 -1.73
N VAL A 166 15.56 11.36 -1.26
CA VAL A 166 15.42 11.67 0.18
C VAL A 166 14.97 10.44 0.97
N LEU A 167 14.00 9.68 0.47
CA LEU A 167 13.52 8.46 1.13
C LEU A 167 14.62 7.39 1.20
N VAL A 168 15.34 7.15 0.10
CA VAL A 168 16.47 6.19 0.07
C VAL A 168 17.56 6.65 1.02
N PHE A 169 17.89 7.95 1.03
CA PHE A 169 18.84 8.52 1.97
C PHE A 169 18.40 8.26 3.41
N GLY A 170 17.14 8.54 3.75
CA GLY A 170 16.59 8.27 5.06
C GLY A 170 16.73 6.80 5.49
N VAL A 171 16.47 5.85 4.58
CA VAL A 171 16.61 4.40 4.85
C VAL A 171 18.05 4.06 5.20
N LEU A 172 19.01 4.54 4.42
CA LEU A 172 20.44 4.30 4.68
C LEU A 172 20.86 4.92 6.02
N PHE A 173 20.35 6.11 6.32
CA PHE A 173 20.62 6.84 7.55
C PHE A 173 19.95 6.28 8.80
N SER A 174 19.04 5.32 8.63
CA SER A 174 18.38 4.66 9.75
C SER A 174 19.25 3.59 10.41
N TYR A 175 20.38 3.19 9.81
CA TYR A 175 21.29 2.13 10.30
C TYR A 175 20.63 0.77 10.59
N THR A 176 19.43 0.52 10.04
CA THR A 176 18.73 -0.74 10.29
C THR A 176 19.12 -1.81 9.27
N ARG A 177 19.74 -2.89 9.75
CA ARG A 177 20.15 -4.04 8.92
C ARG A 177 19.00 -4.54 8.03
N ALA A 178 17.80 -4.67 8.59
CA ALA A 178 16.64 -5.17 7.86
C ALA A 178 16.22 -4.27 6.68
N SER A 179 16.25 -2.94 6.82
CA SER A 179 15.83 -2.03 5.74
C SER A 179 16.92 -1.85 4.68
N ILE A 180 18.19 -1.82 5.10
CA ILE A 180 19.34 -1.74 4.18
C ILE A 180 19.37 -2.99 3.30
N ILE A 181 19.02 -4.16 3.84
CA ILE A 181 18.93 -5.42 3.09
C ILE A 181 17.63 -5.51 2.27
N SER A 182 16.53 -4.88 2.70
CA SER A 182 15.26 -4.97 1.96
C SER A 182 15.30 -4.22 0.62
N LEU A 183 16.02 -3.10 0.52
CA LEU A 183 16.20 -2.35 -0.73
C LEU A 183 16.87 -3.18 -1.86
N PRO A 184 18.04 -3.82 -1.65
CA PRO A 184 18.67 -4.66 -2.68
C PRO A 184 17.85 -5.91 -2.96
N ILE A 185 17.22 -6.53 -1.96
CA ILE A 185 16.29 -7.66 -2.20
C ILE A 185 15.12 -7.22 -3.08
N ALA A 186 14.52 -6.07 -2.80
CA ALA A 186 13.43 -5.53 -3.61
C ALA A 186 13.89 -5.21 -5.05
N GLY A 187 15.10 -4.65 -5.21
CA GLY A 187 15.72 -4.41 -6.51
C GLY A 187 16.00 -5.70 -7.29
N LEU A 188 16.53 -6.72 -6.62
CA LEU A 188 16.78 -8.04 -7.21
C LEU A 188 15.47 -8.71 -7.63
N PHE A 189 14.44 -8.65 -6.78
CA PHE A 189 13.12 -9.18 -7.09
C PHE A 189 12.49 -8.46 -8.29
N TYR A 190 12.62 -7.13 -8.36
CA TYR A 190 12.18 -6.35 -9.52
C TYR A 190 12.91 -6.76 -10.80
N LEU A 191 14.23 -6.98 -10.74
CA LEU A 191 15.01 -7.44 -11.87
C LEU A 191 14.58 -8.85 -12.31
N ALA A 192 14.39 -9.77 -11.36
CA ALA A 192 13.92 -11.12 -11.63
C ALA A 192 12.54 -11.14 -12.31
N LEU A 193 11.61 -10.29 -11.85
CA LEU A 193 10.31 -10.08 -12.52
C LEU A 193 10.49 -9.51 -13.94
N ARG A 194 11.37 -8.53 -14.12
CA ARG A 194 11.62 -7.89 -15.43
C ARG A 194 12.26 -8.85 -16.43
N LEU A 195 13.13 -9.74 -15.97
CA LEU A 195 13.77 -10.78 -16.77
C LEU A 195 12.85 -12.00 -17.02
N ARG A 196 11.58 -11.97 -16.58
CA ARG A 196 10.62 -13.08 -16.67
C ARG A 196 11.14 -14.39 -16.05
N LEU A 197 12.02 -14.29 -15.04
CA LEU A 197 12.53 -15.43 -14.27
C LEU A 197 11.51 -15.99 -13.27
N THR A 198 10.25 -15.55 -13.33
CA THR A 198 9.14 -16.06 -12.51
C THR A 198 8.97 -17.57 -12.64
N ARG A 199 9.31 -18.16 -13.79
CA ARG A 199 9.32 -19.63 -13.98
C ARG A 199 10.41 -20.34 -13.16
N LEU A 200 11.53 -19.66 -12.84
CA LEU A 200 12.63 -20.22 -12.07
C LEU A 200 12.43 -20.08 -10.55
N ILE A 201 11.80 -18.97 -10.12
CA ILE A 201 11.58 -18.66 -8.70
C ILE A 201 10.35 -19.40 -8.13
N LEU A 202 9.29 -19.56 -8.93
CA LEU A 202 8.10 -20.34 -8.53
C LEU A 202 8.31 -21.86 -8.73
N GLY A 203 9.37 -22.23 -9.45
CA GLY A 203 9.67 -23.58 -9.93
C GLY A 203 10.40 -24.55 -8.99
N PRO A 204 10.98 -24.21 -7.81
CA PRO A 204 11.63 -25.26 -7.03
C PRO A 204 10.64 -26.19 -6.30
N GLY A 205 9.36 -25.80 -6.21
CA GLY A 205 8.39 -26.44 -5.31
C GLY A 205 7.36 -27.38 -5.93
N LEU A 206 7.22 -27.48 -7.26
CA LEU A 206 6.20 -28.36 -7.85
C LEU A 206 6.66 -28.97 -9.20
N LEU A 207 7.22 -30.18 -9.10
CA LEU A 207 7.34 -31.22 -10.15
C LEU A 207 8.30 -31.01 -11.35
N PRO A 208 8.89 -32.12 -11.87
CA PRO A 208 10.02 -32.12 -12.81
C PRO A 208 9.59 -31.80 -14.25
N PRO A 209 10.55 -31.50 -15.15
CA PRO A 209 10.28 -30.83 -16.41
C PRO A 209 9.68 -31.82 -17.41
N ARG A 210 8.37 -31.74 -17.65
CA ARG A 210 7.77 -32.29 -18.88
C ARG A 210 6.68 -31.37 -19.44
N LEU A 211 6.94 -30.96 -20.69
CA LEU A 211 6.01 -30.60 -21.76
C LEU A 211 5.54 -29.13 -21.85
N GLY A 212 5.96 -28.50 -22.95
CA GLY A 212 5.04 -27.78 -23.83
C GLY A 212 5.18 -26.26 -23.87
N PRO A 213 5.61 -25.66 -25.00
CA PRO A 213 5.66 -24.22 -25.17
C PRO A 213 4.27 -23.73 -25.57
N TYR A 214 3.52 -23.16 -24.63
CA TYR A 214 2.33 -22.39 -25.00
C TYR A 214 2.25 -21.07 -24.23
N ILE A 215 1.84 -20.05 -24.99
CA ILE A 215 1.50 -18.69 -24.59
C ILE A 215 2.70 -17.72 -24.59
N SER A 216 3.25 -17.54 -25.79
CA SER A 216 3.69 -16.23 -26.28
C SER A 216 2.52 -15.58 -27.04
N CYS A 217 1.74 -14.72 -26.39
CA CYS A 217 0.84 -13.71 -26.97
C CYS A 217 0.09 -13.10 -25.77
N THR A 218 0.07 -11.80 -25.48
CA THR A 218 -0.22 -10.69 -26.38
C THR A 218 0.40 -9.41 -25.81
N ARG A 219 1.20 -8.76 -26.66
CA ARG A 219 1.42 -7.32 -26.62
C ARG A 219 0.37 -6.69 -27.53
N THR A 220 0.03 -5.43 -27.26
CA THR A 220 -0.59 -4.45 -28.20
C THR A 220 -2.09 -4.56 -28.48
N THR A 221 -2.84 -3.63 -27.86
CA THR A 221 -3.97 -2.82 -28.38
C THR A 221 -4.51 -2.06 -27.14
N THR A 222 -4.36 -0.76 -26.91
CA THR A 222 -4.47 0.42 -27.79
C THR A 222 -5.57 0.29 -28.81
N CYS A 223 -6.82 0.44 -28.38
CA CYS A 223 -7.70 1.53 -28.84
C CYS A 223 -9.08 1.41 -28.18
N CYS A 224 -9.30 2.18 -27.11
CA CYS A 224 -10.63 2.65 -26.75
C CYS A 224 -10.91 3.94 -27.52
N THR A 225 -11.95 3.97 -28.35
CA THR A 225 -12.78 5.19 -28.51
C THR A 225 -14.17 4.82 -29.02
N PRO A 226 -15.26 5.30 -28.37
CA PRO A 226 -16.64 5.06 -28.76
C PRO A 226 -17.24 6.28 -29.48
N ARG A 227 -17.95 6.08 -30.61
CA ARG A 227 -18.88 7.01 -31.30
C ARG A 227 -19.18 6.35 -32.67
N THR A 228 -20.38 6.12 -33.17
CA THR A 228 -21.66 6.83 -33.08
C THR A 228 -22.78 5.92 -33.57
N LEU A 229 -23.89 5.87 -32.83
CA LEU A 229 -25.22 5.51 -33.33
C LEU A 229 -25.78 6.70 -34.14
N ARG A 230 -26.10 6.51 -35.42
CA ARG A 230 -27.09 7.32 -36.18
C ARG A 230 -27.49 6.55 -37.46
N ARG A 231 -28.56 5.74 -37.41
CA ARG A 231 -29.94 6.05 -37.81
C ARG A 231 -30.10 6.43 -39.30
N ARG A 232 -30.67 5.47 -40.05
CA ARG A 232 -31.63 5.57 -41.17
C ARG A 232 -31.95 6.98 -41.68
N SER A 233 -31.81 7.20 -42.99
CA SER A 233 -32.86 7.58 -43.98
C SER A 233 -32.33 8.46 -45.13
N SER A 234 -32.45 7.98 -46.38
CA SER A 234 -32.68 8.72 -47.66
C SER A 234 -32.26 7.82 -48.84
N THR A 235 -33.18 7.26 -49.64
CA THR A 235 -33.82 7.81 -50.87
C THR A 235 -32.85 8.22 -51.99
N ALA A 236 -32.76 7.39 -53.03
CA ALA A 236 -32.66 7.76 -54.46
C ALA A 236 -32.90 6.47 -55.29
N THR A 237 -33.99 6.27 -56.04
CA THR A 237 -34.23 6.73 -57.44
C THR A 237 -33.04 6.38 -58.36
N THR A 238 -33.13 5.70 -59.52
CA THR A 238 -34.16 5.72 -60.56
C THR A 238 -33.92 4.52 -61.49
N SER A 239 -34.99 3.85 -61.90
CA SER A 239 -34.99 2.85 -62.98
C SER A 239 -35.35 3.47 -64.33
N ARG A 240 -34.83 2.85 -65.40
CA ARG A 240 -35.30 2.84 -66.80
C ARG A 240 -34.84 3.97 -67.72
N SER A 241 -33.88 3.56 -68.55
CA SER A 241 -33.71 3.86 -69.96
C SER A 241 -34.95 3.53 -70.81
N THR A 242 -35.40 4.52 -71.58
CA THR A 242 -35.74 4.46 -73.01
C THR A 242 -35.74 5.88 -73.53
#